data_AF-A0A2H1V5V0-F1
#
_entry.id   AF-A0A2H1V5V0-F1
#
_cell.length_a   1.000
_cell.length_b   1.000
_cell.length_c   1.000
_cell.angle_alpha   90.00
_cell.angle_beta   90.00
_cell.angle_gamma   90.00
#
_symmetry.space_group_name_H-M   'P 1'
#
loop_
_entity.id
_entity.type
_entity.pdbx_description
1 polymer ?
#
loop_
_entity_poly.entity_id
_entity_poly.type
_entity_poly.pdbx_seq_one_letter_code
_entity_poly.pdbx_strand_id
1 'polypeptide(L)'
;LASIGKQQQYYHAVRQSGGADFQEPILGSDLTRRLLLEGDNENRYSINEEPGFDLTPGEIKKFKLWPDGIIPYYIDVVSFSDKVLRDQIRTSLSWLNSKTALRFQELPTPPEDAETRWVFFANRRGQLGCSDHSIQNFSNTGVQLVHLGYDCMGGDLADALLLLVGVPAQHTAPDRDIYIKVVEKNILPEKRYLYKKLADTEWLFHDVEYDYTSASHFDTHRHSMNGRATIEAQGKYGDNIGGQSKITKSDLEKIRMLYNYIVKKKTREIPNCDKLFKKSPKYYKRLDVGDEPKPRKKSIQTLASIGKEQQYYHAVGKSGGADFQEPILSSELTRRLLLDGDDENRYSINEEPGFDLTPEEIKKFKLWPDGIIPYYIDVVSFS
;
A
#
# COMPACT_ATOMS: atom_id res chain seq x y z
N LEU A 1 -47.09 -27.43 -29.98
CA LEU A 1 -45.66 -27.36 -29.60
C LEU A 1 -45.24 -25.90 -29.77
N ALA A 2 -45.73 -24.97 -28.95
CA ALA A 2 -45.33 -24.68 -27.55
C ALA A 2 -44.00 -23.90 -27.45
N SER A 3 -44.13 -22.66 -26.96
CA SER A 3 -43.13 -21.86 -26.23
C SER A 3 -42.00 -21.14 -27.00
N ILE A 4 -42.33 -19.99 -27.62
CA ILE A 4 -41.41 -18.84 -27.67
C ILE A 4 -42.16 -17.69 -27.01
N GLY A 5 -41.85 -17.42 -25.74
CA GLY A 5 -42.49 -16.38 -24.96
C GLY A 5 -41.54 -15.86 -23.88
N LYS A 6 -41.30 -14.54 -23.95
CA LYS A 6 -40.76 -13.66 -22.90
C LYS A 6 -39.26 -13.73 -22.61
N GLN A 7 -38.49 -12.85 -23.28
CA GLN A 7 -37.34 -12.21 -22.64
C GLN A 7 -36.93 -10.89 -23.36
N GLN A 8 -37.86 -9.95 -23.47
CA GLN A 8 -37.55 -8.55 -23.75
C GLN A 8 -38.68 -7.72 -23.15
N GLN A 9 -38.49 -7.24 -21.91
CA GLN A 9 -39.17 -6.11 -21.25
C GLN A 9 -39.00 -6.25 -19.73
N TYR A 10 -37.80 -5.93 -19.21
CA TYR A 10 -37.60 -5.48 -17.83
C TYR A 10 -36.40 -4.54 -17.76
N TYR A 11 -36.46 -3.47 -18.55
CA TYR A 11 -35.81 -2.20 -18.24
C TYR A 11 -36.93 -1.16 -18.21
N HIS A 12 -37.00 -0.37 -17.14
CA HIS A 12 -38.04 0.61 -16.80
C HIS A 12 -39.28 0.08 -16.08
N ALA A 13 -39.19 -0.10 -14.75
CA ALA A 13 -40.27 0.25 -13.81
C ALA A 13 -39.84 0.01 -12.34
N VAL A 14 -39.01 0.86 -11.74
CA VAL A 14 -39.10 1.18 -10.30
C VAL A 14 -38.57 2.62 -10.08
N ARG A 15 -39.38 3.60 -10.49
CA ARG A 15 -39.39 4.92 -9.86
C ARG A 15 -40.86 5.25 -9.61
N GLN A 16 -41.17 5.56 -8.35
CA GLN A 16 -42.45 6.03 -7.81
C GLN A 16 -43.47 4.95 -7.42
N SER A 17 -43.36 4.47 -6.18
CA SER A 17 -44.43 4.61 -5.18
C SER A 17 -44.02 3.99 -3.83
N GLY A 18 -44.10 4.79 -2.76
CA GLY A 18 -44.43 4.34 -1.40
C GLY A 18 -43.31 3.86 -0.48
N GLY A 19 -43.01 4.65 0.57
CA GLY A 19 -42.63 4.17 1.90
C GLY A 19 -41.23 3.58 2.08
N ALA A 20 -40.29 4.39 2.60
CA ALA A 20 -38.99 3.91 3.05
C ALA A 20 -39.13 3.19 4.40
N ASP A 21 -39.06 1.84 4.39
CA ASP A 21 -38.57 1.06 5.52
C ASP A 21 -37.17 0.55 5.17
N PHE A 22 -36.20 0.91 6.02
CA PHE A 22 -34.81 0.49 5.91
C PHE A 22 -34.71 -1.02 6.08
N GLN A 23 -34.45 -1.75 5.00
CA GLN A 23 -34.03 -3.15 5.06
C GLN A 23 -32.55 -3.22 5.45
N GLU A 24 -32.28 -3.88 6.57
CA GLU A 24 -30.94 -4.18 7.08
C GLU A 24 -30.07 -4.89 6.02
N PRO A 25 -28.76 -4.60 5.95
CA PRO A 25 -27.89 -5.24 4.97
C PRO A 25 -27.68 -6.72 5.29
N ILE A 26 -27.77 -7.53 4.22
CA ILE A 26 -27.62 -8.97 4.21
C ILE A 26 -26.29 -9.39 4.85
N LEU A 27 -26.42 -10.18 5.91
CA LEU A 27 -25.37 -10.76 6.74
C LEU A 27 -24.38 -11.58 5.89
N GLY A 28 -23.14 -11.07 5.72
CA GLY A 28 -22.04 -11.80 5.09
C GLY A 28 -21.65 -13.06 5.87
N SER A 29 -21.08 -14.05 5.16
CA SER A 29 -20.75 -15.36 5.71
C SER A 29 -19.87 -15.28 6.98
N ASP A 30 -20.30 -16.02 8.00
CA ASP A 30 -19.77 -16.10 9.35
C ASP A 30 -18.25 -16.42 9.42
N LEU A 31 -17.68 -17.04 8.38
CA LEU A 31 -16.24 -17.34 8.28
C LEU A 31 -15.36 -16.09 8.10
N THR A 32 -15.78 -15.14 7.25
CA THR A 32 -15.05 -13.87 7.04
C THR A 32 -15.11 -13.00 8.29
N ARG A 33 -16.23 -13.10 9.04
CA ARG A 33 -16.38 -12.46 10.34
C ARG A 33 -15.37 -13.02 11.35
N ARG A 34 -15.24 -14.34 11.47
CA ARG A 34 -14.32 -14.99 12.43
C ARG A 34 -12.84 -14.75 12.09
N LEU A 35 -12.48 -14.75 10.80
CA LEU A 35 -11.12 -14.48 10.34
C LEU A 35 -10.63 -13.06 10.65
N LEU A 36 -11.52 -12.08 10.86
CA LEU A 36 -11.17 -10.69 11.16
C LEU A 36 -11.56 -10.21 12.57
N LEU A 37 -12.56 -10.83 13.23
CA LEU A 37 -13.26 -10.22 14.38
C LEU A 37 -13.24 -11.01 15.69
N GLU A 38 -12.64 -12.20 15.75
CA GLU A 38 -12.46 -12.86 17.05
C GLU A 38 -11.39 -12.11 17.87
N GLY A 39 -11.86 -11.34 18.87
CA GLY A 39 -11.08 -10.54 19.82
C GLY A 39 -11.69 -9.17 20.16
N ASP A 40 -12.67 -8.68 19.41
CA ASP A 40 -12.96 -7.24 19.34
C ASP A 40 -14.10 -6.72 20.26
N ASN A 41 -14.43 -7.43 21.33
CA ASN A 41 -15.38 -6.94 22.36
C ASN A 41 -14.75 -5.89 23.31
N GLU A 42 -13.45 -5.60 23.18
CA GLU A 42 -12.74 -4.60 24.00
C GLU A 42 -12.31 -3.34 23.21
N ASN A 43 -13.08 -2.93 22.20
CA ASN A 43 -12.82 -1.65 21.52
C ASN A 43 -13.25 -0.45 22.38
N ARG A 44 -12.49 -0.19 23.45
CA ARG A 44 -12.59 0.98 24.32
C ARG A 44 -11.79 2.19 23.81
N TYR A 45 -11.23 2.13 22.59
CA TYR A 45 -10.50 3.24 21.98
C TYR A 45 -11.28 3.81 20.80
N SER A 46 -11.94 4.94 21.04
CA SER A 46 -12.62 5.72 20.00
C SER A 46 -11.59 6.18 18.97
N ILE A 47 -11.93 6.10 17.67
CA ILE A 47 -11.10 6.58 16.53
C ILE A 47 -10.56 8.00 16.77
N ASN A 48 -11.24 8.77 17.63
CA ASN A 48 -10.96 10.16 17.92
C ASN A 48 -9.88 10.43 18.98
N GLU A 49 -9.45 9.44 19.77
CA GLU A 49 -8.52 9.66 20.89
C GLU A 49 -7.07 9.83 20.46
N GLU A 50 -6.66 9.23 19.34
CA GLU A 50 -5.30 9.39 18.82
C GLU A 50 -5.21 10.66 17.96
N PRO A 51 -4.48 11.71 18.37
CA PRO A 51 -4.48 13.00 17.68
C PRO A 51 -3.92 12.98 16.27
N GLY A 52 -2.93 12.12 15.98
CA GLY A 52 -2.19 12.09 14.71
C GLY A 52 -1.14 13.20 14.56
N PHE A 53 -0.19 13.04 13.65
CA PHE A 53 0.91 13.99 13.41
C PHE A 53 0.48 15.18 12.52
N ASP A 54 0.98 16.39 12.82
CA ASP A 54 0.99 17.51 11.85
C ASP A 54 2.18 17.31 10.89
N LEU A 55 1.94 16.57 9.81
CA LEU A 55 2.93 16.31 8.77
C LEU A 55 2.91 17.42 7.72
N THR A 56 4.08 17.94 7.39
CA THR A 56 4.23 18.92 6.30
C THR A 56 3.99 18.23 4.94
N PRO A 57 3.65 18.99 3.87
CA PRO A 57 3.54 18.41 2.52
C PRO A 57 4.81 17.68 2.05
N GLY A 58 5.98 18.19 2.46
CA GLY A 58 7.27 17.54 2.19
C GLY A 58 7.40 16.18 2.88
N GLU A 59 6.96 16.07 4.13
CA GLU A 59 6.95 14.80 4.86
C GLU A 59 5.93 13.81 4.30
N ILE A 60 4.71 14.27 3.98
CA ILE A 60 3.69 13.46 3.31
C ILE A 60 4.27 12.84 2.03
N LYS A 61 4.98 13.64 1.22
CA LYS A 61 5.65 13.17 0.00
C LYS A 61 6.82 12.22 0.31
N LYS A 62 7.65 12.53 1.31
CA LYS A 62 8.80 11.70 1.74
C LYS A 62 8.34 10.30 2.14
N PHE A 63 7.30 10.22 2.97
CA PHE A 63 6.74 8.97 3.50
C PHE A 63 5.69 8.34 2.58
N LYS A 64 5.46 8.92 1.39
CA LYS A 64 4.50 8.44 0.39
C LYS A 64 3.09 8.29 0.94
N LEU A 65 2.69 9.16 1.86
CA LEU A 65 1.37 9.15 2.46
C LEU A 65 0.33 9.71 1.50
N TRP A 66 -0.94 9.39 1.74
CA TRP A 66 -2.06 9.93 0.98
C TRP A 66 -2.46 11.29 1.57
N PRO A 67 -2.27 12.42 0.85
CA PRO A 67 -2.37 13.76 1.44
C PRO A 67 -3.69 14.09 2.14
N ASP A 68 -4.77 13.42 1.74
CA ASP A 68 -6.12 13.65 2.25
C ASP A 68 -6.67 12.48 3.05
N GLY A 69 -5.86 11.44 3.24
CA GLY A 69 -6.32 10.14 3.75
C GLY A 69 -7.32 9.44 2.83
N ILE A 70 -7.48 9.89 1.59
CA ILE A 70 -8.32 9.25 0.56
C ILE A 70 -7.41 8.42 -0.34
N ILE A 71 -7.78 7.14 -0.51
CA ILE A 71 -7.05 6.17 -1.31
C ILE A 71 -8.00 5.64 -2.40
N PRO A 72 -7.97 6.22 -3.60
CA PRO A 72 -8.72 5.71 -4.73
C PRO A 72 -8.19 4.33 -5.11
N TYR A 73 -9.05 3.34 -5.32
CA TYR A 73 -8.65 2.00 -5.70
C TYR A 73 -9.56 1.38 -6.75
N TYR A 74 -9.02 0.44 -7.53
CA TYR A 74 -9.77 -0.42 -8.43
C TYR A 74 -9.31 -1.87 -8.26
N ILE A 75 -10.28 -2.80 -8.25
CA ILE A 75 -10.03 -4.23 -8.18
C ILE A 75 -10.19 -4.80 -9.59
N ASP A 76 -9.14 -5.43 -10.12
CA ASP A 76 -9.18 -6.00 -11.46
C ASP A 76 -10.16 -7.17 -11.53
N VAL A 77 -11.33 -6.92 -12.14
CA VAL A 77 -12.39 -7.93 -12.29
C VAL A 77 -11.98 -9.12 -13.16
N VAL A 78 -10.95 -8.95 -14.00
CA VAL A 78 -10.37 -10.02 -14.81
C VAL A 78 -9.51 -10.94 -13.93
N SER A 79 -8.60 -10.37 -13.15
CA SER A 79 -7.77 -11.11 -12.20
C SER A 79 -8.59 -11.82 -11.12
N PHE A 80 -9.63 -11.15 -10.60
CA PHE A 80 -10.47 -11.68 -9.53
C PHE A 80 -11.88 -11.89 -10.07
N SER A 81 -12.05 -12.84 -10.99
CA SER A 81 -13.36 -13.18 -11.55
C SER A 81 -14.33 -13.74 -10.49
N ASP A 82 -13.79 -14.41 -9.47
CA ASP A 82 -14.53 -14.82 -8.29
C ASP A 82 -14.93 -13.60 -7.43
N LYS A 83 -16.25 -13.48 -7.18
CA LYS A 83 -16.81 -12.43 -6.34
C LYS A 83 -16.31 -12.53 -4.89
N VAL A 84 -16.06 -13.74 -4.38
CA VAL A 84 -15.62 -13.97 -3.00
C VAL A 84 -14.29 -13.27 -2.74
N LEU A 85 -13.33 -13.41 -3.66
CA LEU A 85 -12.02 -12.77 -3.55
C LEU A 85 -12.13 -11.23 -3.58
N ARG A 86 -12.94 -10.69 -4.49
CA ARG A 86 -13.20 -9.24 -4.55
C ARG A 86 -13.83 -8.73 -3.26
N ASP A 87 -14.78 -9.48 -2.70
CA ASP A 87 -15.47 -9.09 -1.47
C ASP A 87 -14.56 -9.19 -0.24
N GLN A 88 -13.58 -10.10 -0.21
CA GLN A 88 -12.58 -10.16 0.85
C GLN A 88 -11.69 -8.91 0.86
N ILE A 89 -11.24 -8.45 -0.31
CA ILE A 89 -10.50 -7.18 -0.44
C ILE A 89 -11.38 -6.03 0.05
N ARG A 90 -12.61 -5.89 -0.48
CA ARG A 90 -13.54 -4.82 -0.07
C ARG A 90 -13.84 -4.84 1.43
N THR A 91 -14.02 -6.01 2.02
CA THR A 91 -14.29 -6.17 3.44
C THR A 91 -13.13 -5.67 4.28
N SER A 92 -11.90 -6.00 3.90
CA SER A 92 -10.68 -5.54 4.59
C SER A 92 -10.52 -4.01 4.50
N LEU A 93 -10.75 -3.43 3.30
CA LEU A 93 -10.71 -1.98 3.09
C LEU A 93 -11.81 -1.26 3.88
N SER A 94 -13.03 -1.80 3.89
CA SER A 94 -14.16 -1.26 4.65
C SER A 94 -13.90 -1.33 6.17
N TRP A 95 -13.29 -2.41 6.64
CA TRP A 95 -12.88 -2.55 8.03
C TRP A 95 -11.86 -1.47 8.43
N LEU A 96 -10.82 -1.23 7.62
CA LEU A 96 -9.87 -0.13 7.85
C LEU A 96 -10.54 1.24 7.86
N ASN A 97 -11.46 1.50 6.92
CA ASN A 97 -12.27 2.71 6.90
C ASN A 97 -13.09 2.88 8.20
N SER A 98 -13.56 1.79 8.80
CA SER A 98 -14.32 1.82 10.05
C SER A 98 -13.49 2.05 11.30
N LYS A 99 -12.18 1.75 11.26
CA LYS A 99 -11.28 1.82 12.43
C LYS A 99 -10.35 3.04 12.42
N THR A 100 -10.26 3.75 11.31
CA THR A 100 -9.29 4.84 11.10
C THR A 100 -9.96 6.03 10.39
N ALA A 101 -9.24 7.15 10.29
CA ALA A 101 -9.69 8.29 9.50
C ALA A 101 -9.47 8.10 7.97
N LEU A 102 -8.81 7.01 7.55
CA LEU A 102 -8.60 6.70 6.14
C LEU A 102 -9.90 6.38 5.41
N ARG A 103 -9.88 6.62 4.10
CA ARG A 103 -10.98 6.37 3.18
C ARG A 103 -10.45 5.72 1.90
N PHE A 104 -10.50 4.40 1.85
CA PHE A 104 -10.44 3.66 0.59
C PHE A 104 -11.72 3.92 -0.20
N GLN A 105 -11.58 4.43 -1.41
CA GLN A 105 -12.68 4.79 -2.30
C GLN A 105 -12.60 3.98 -3.60
N GLU A 106 -13.59 3.11 -3.83
CA GLU A 106 -13.64 2.30 -5.04
C GLU A 106 -13.92 3.19 -6.26
N LEU A 107 -13.11 3.00 -7.29
CA LEU A 107 -13.28 3.59 -8.60
C LEU A 107 -14.13 2.66 -9.48
N PRO A 108 -15.07 3.19 -10.27
CA PRO A 108 -15.85 2.36 -11.19
C PRO A 108 -15.01 1.84 -12.36
N THR A 109 -14.02 2.63 -12.78
CA THR A 109 -13.07 2.31 -13.85
C THR A 109 -11.68 2.84 -13.50
N PRO A 110 -10.61 2.22 -14.01
CA PRO A 110 -9.27 2.77 -13.91
C PRO A 110 -9.19 4.18 -14.52
N PRO A 111 -8.45 5.12 -13.91
CA PRO A 111 -8.06 6.37 -14.55
C PRO A 111 -7.24 6.11 -15.83
N GLU A 112 -7.46 6.94 -16.85
CA GLU A 112 -6.76 6.84 -18.14
C GLU A 112 -5.46 7.65 -18.18
N ASP A 113 -5.30 8.61 -17.25
CA ASP A 113 -4.13 9.46 -17.17
C ASP A 113 -3.02 8.84 -16.31
N ALA A 114 -1.77 9.23 -16.58
CA ALA A 114 -0.60 8.70 -15.89
C ALA A 114 -0.31 9.37 -14.54
N GLU A 115 -0.93 10.52 -14.25
CA GLU A 115 -0.59 11.37 -13.11
C GLU A 115 -1.42 11.05 -11.88
N THR A 116 -2.71 10.74 -12.07
CA THR A 116 -3.65 10.39 -11.02
C THR A 116 -3.07 9.26 -10.19
N ARG A 117 -2.97 9.50 -8.88
CA ARG A 117 -2.48 8.50 -7.93
C ARG A 117 -3.65 7.61 -7.48
N TRP A 118 -3.56 6.30 -7.73
CA TRP A 118 -4.60 5.34 -7.36
C TRP A 118 -4.02 3.93 -7.20
N VAL A 119 -4.77 3.04 -6.58
CA VAL A 119 -4.33 1.67 -6.24
C VAL A 119 -4.98 0.66 -7.17
N PHE A 120 -4.17 -0.23 -7.73
CA PHE A 120 -4.64 -1.29 -8.61
C PHE A 120 -4.38 -2.66 -7.99
N PHE A 121 -5.44 -3.34 -7.54
CA PHE A 121 -5.34 -4.73 -7.09
C PHE A 121 -5.45 -5.67 -8.29
N ALA A 122 -4.41 -6.47 -8.54
CA ALA A 122 -4.36 -7.34 -9.71
C ALA A 122 -3.65 -8.69 -9.44
N ASN A 123 -3.97 -9.68 -10.27
CA ASN A 123 -3.39 -11.02 -10.35
C ASN A 123 -3.54 -11.59 -11.77
N ARG A 124 -3.11 -10.84 -12.78
CA ARG A 124 -3.38 -11.21 -14.19
C ARG A 124 -2.69 -12.48 -14.66
N ARG A 125 -1.68 -12.91 -13.92
CA ARG A 125 -0.98 -14.18 -14.15
C ARG A 125 -1.64 -15.37 -13.43
N GLY A 126 -2.73 -15.15 -12.69
CA GLY A 126 -3.44 -16.19 -11.95
C GLY A 126 -2.57 -16.90 -10.93
N GLN A 127 -1.66 -16.18 -10.27
CA GLN A 127 -0.73 -16.77 -9.31
C GLN A 127 -1.45 -17.14 -8.01
N LEU A 128 -1.05 -18.26 -7.41
CA LEU A 128 -1.47 -18.64 -6.07
C LEU A 128 -0.69 -17.87 -5.01
N GLY A 129 0.64 -17.85 -5.16
CA GLY A 129 1.57 -17.25 -4.20
C GLY A 129 1.56 -15.73 -4.13
N CYS A 130 2.02 -15.21 -3.00
CA CYS A 130 2.01 -13.79 -2.68
C CYS A 130 3.29 -13.08 -3.15
N SER A 131 3.13 -11.85 -3.62
CA SER A 131 4.25 -11.00 -4.00
C SER A 131 4.77 -10.23 -2.79
N ASP A 132 6.08 -10.02 -2.74
CA ASP A 132 6.67 -9.14 -1.73
C ASP A 132 6.44 -7.68 -2.11
N HIS A 133 5.96 -6.90 -1.14
CA HIS A 133 5.77 -5.47 -1.29
C HIS A 133 6.81 -4.71 -0.47
N SER A 134 7.13 -3.50 -0.91
CA SER A 134 7.96 -2.56 -0.15
C SER A 134 7.41 -1.18 -0.35
N ILE A 135 7.52 -0.32 0.66
CA ILE A 135 7.14 1.09 0.55
C ILE A 135 7.91 1.80 -0.57
N GLN A 136 9.08 1.28 -0.95
CA GLN A 136 9.88 1.78 -2.06
C GLN A 136 9.21 1.56 -3.43
N ASN A 137 8.40 0.51 -3.57
CA ASN A 137 7.68 0.18 -4.81
C ASN A 137 6.53 1.15 -5.09
N PHE A 138 6.08 1.90 -4.08
CA PHE A 138 5.01 2.88 -4.23
C PHE A 138 5.53 4.25 -4.67
N SER A 139 4.73 5.00 -5.41
CA SER A 139 4.99 6.37 -5.88
C SER A 139 3.98 7.36 -5.28
N ASN A 140 4.32 8.65 -5.35
CA ASN A 140 3.42 9.76 -5.00
C ASN A 140 2.46 10.14 -6.14
N THR A 141 2.63 9.58 -7.34
CA THR A 141 1.82 9.82 -8.53
C THR A 141 1.59 8.49 -9.26
N GLY A 142 0.57 8.45 -10.12
CA GLY A 142 0.28 7.30 -10.96
C GLY A 142 -0.17 6.05 -10.20
N VAL A 143 -0.20 4.93 -10.94
CA VAL A 143 -0.72 3.65 -10.43
C VAL A 143 0.19 3.03 -9.36
N GLN A 144 -0.43 2.59 -8.28
CA GLN A 144 0.15 1.82 -7.20
C GLN A 144 -0.30 0.37 -7.35
N LEU A 145 0.51 -0.45 -8.01
CA LEU A 145 0.16 -1.86 -8.25
C LEU A 145 0.31 -2.67 -6.95
N VAL A 146 -0.77 -3.32 -6.52
CA VAL A 146 -0.77 -4.30 -5.44
C VAL A 146 -1.11 -5.66 -6.04
N HIS A 147 -0.07 -6.45 -6.27
CA HIS A 147 -0.21 -7.81 -6.77
C HIS A 147 -0.56 -8.78 -5.63
N LEU A 148 -1.70 -9.46 -5.74
CA LEU A 148 -2.21 -10.41 -4.74
C LEU A 148 -2.52 -11.75 -5.40
N GLY A 149 -1.78 -12.79 -5.03
CA GLY A 149 -2.14 -14.16 -5.39
C GLY A 149 -3.46 -14.58 -4.74
N TYR A 150 -4.03 -15.69 -5.21
CA TYR A 150 -5.32 -16.17 -4.69
C TYR A 150 -5.26 -16.62 -3.22
N ASP A 151 -4.08 -17.03 -2.72
CA ASP A 151 -3.90 -17.46 -1.33
C ASP A 151 -3.57 -16.28 -0.37
N CYS A 152 -3.54 -15.05 -0.88
CA CYS A 152 -3.01 -13.88 -0.16
C CYS A 152 -4.07 -13.07 0.58
N MET A 153 -5.31 -13.56 0.70
CA MET A 153 -6.46 -12.80 1.21
C MET A 153 -6.49 -12.65 2.75
N GLY A 154 -5.42 -13.06 3.44
CA GLY A 154 -5.24 -12.94 4.90
C GLY A 154 -4.08 -12.01 5.27
N GLY A 155 -3.01 -12.58 5.82
CA GLY A 155 -1.84 -11.82 6.31
C GLY A 155 -1.12 -11.00 5.25
N ASP A 156 -0.87 -11.57 4.07
CA ASP A 156 -0.19 -10.83 2.99
C ASP A 156 -1.03 -9.65 2.47
N LEU A 157 -2.37 -9.74 2.45
CA LEU A 157 -3.24 -8.60 2.18
C LEU A 157 -3.09 -7.53 3.27
N ALA A 158 -3.09 -7.92 4.55
CA ALA A 158 -2.89 -6.98 5.65
C ALA A 158 -1.53 -6.28 5.60
N ASP A 159 -0.43 -7.01 5.32
CA ASP A 159 0.91 -6.46 5.11
C ASP A 159 0.93 -5.45 3.95
N ALA A 160 0.40 -5.84 2.79
CA ALA A 160 0.33 -4.97 1.62
C ALA A 160 -0.46 -3.69 1.91
N LEU A 161 -1.56 -3.78 2.67
CA LEU A 161 -2.35 -2.61 3.07
C LEU A 161 -1.58 -1.71 4.03
N LEU A 162 -0.81 -2.25 4.99
CA LEU A 162 0.02 -1.45 5.89
C LEU A 162 1.10 -0.67 5.12
N LEU A 163 1.81 -1.35 4.22
CA LEU A 163 2.81 -0.71 3.37
C LEU A 163 2.19 0.36 2.47
N LEU A 164 1.01 0.09 1.90
CA LEU A 164 0.27 1.00 1.01
C LEU A 164 -0.18 2.30 1.71
N VAL A 165 -0.56 2.21 2.99
CA VAL A 165 -0.93 3.38 3.80
C VAL A 165 0.28 4.07 4.41
N GLY A 166 1.49 3.53 4.24
CA GLY A 166 2.74 4.13 4.68
C GLY A 166 3.23 3.69 6.06
N VAL A 167 2.72 2.57 6.59
CA VAL A 167 3.30 1.90 7.76
C VAL A 167 4.38 0.94 7.26
N PRO A 168 5.66 1.16 7.58
CA PRO A 168 6.72 0.26 7.15
C PRO A 168 6.66 -1.10 7.86
N ALA A 169 7.33 -2.09 7.27
CA ALA A 169 7.42 -3.43 7.83
C ALA A 169 8.11 -3.43 9.21
N GLN A 170 7.52 -4.11 10.19
CA GLN A 170 7.97 -4.04 11.58
C GLN A 170 9.41 -4.57 11.77
N HIS A 171 9.82 -5.59 11.01
CA HIS A 171 11.19 -6.11 11.02
C HIS A 171 12.20 -5.15 10.35
N THR A 172 11.78 -3.99 9.86
CA THR A 172 12.67 -2.94 9.34
C THR A 172 12.89 -1.77 10.30
N ALA A 173 12.26 -1.80 11.48
CA ALA A 173 12.41 -0.76 12.49
C ALA A 173 13.89 -0.47 12.85
N PRO A 174 14.28 0.78 13.12
CA PRO A 174 15.67 1.14 13.43
C PRO A 174 16.24 0.41 14.65
N ASP A 175 15.37 0.15 15.64
CA ASP A 175 15.66 -0.48 16.92
C ASP A 175 15.42 -2.00 16.95
N ARG A 176 15.04 -2.60 15.81
CA ARG A 176 14.66 -4.02 15.72
C ARG A 176 15.70 -4.98 16.30
N ASP A 177 16.98 -4.64 16.28
CA ASP A 177 18.06 -5.54 16.67
C ASP A 177 18.10 -5.75 18.20
N ILE A 178 17.29 -5.00 18.95
CA ILE A 178 16.99 -5.24 20.37
C ILE A 178 15.99 -6.41 20.53
N TYR A 179 15.12 -6.59 19.54
CA TYR A 179 13.95 -7.46 19.60
C TYR A 179 14.10 -8.75 18.80
N ILE A 180 14.80 -8.67 17.66
CA ILE A 180 15.02 -9.77 16.73
C ILE A 180 16.48 -9.79 16.26
N LYS A 181 16.88 -10.88 15.63
CA LYS A 181 18.15 -11.03 14.95
C LYS A 181 17.90 -11.56 13.54
N VAL A 182 18.35 -10.80 12.55
CA VAL A 182 18.28 -11.19 11.14
C VAL A 182 19.49 -12.06 10.80
N VAL A 183 19.25 -13.28 10.32
CA VAL A 183 20.28 -14.26 9.97
C VAL A 183 20.53 -14.24 8.46
N GLU A 184 21.27 -13.24 7.99
CA GLU A 184 21.45 -12.92 6.56
C GLU A 184 21.95 -14.09 5.69
N LYS A 185 22.77 -14.99 6.25
CA LYS A 185 23.25 -16.20 5.58
C LYS A 185 22.15 -17.21 5.19
N ASN A 186 20.98 -17.12 5.81
CA ASN A 186 19.83 -18.00 5.52
C ASN A 186 18.84 -17.32 4.55
N ILE A 187 19.01 -16.05 4.23
CA ILE A 187 18.11 -15.29 3.35
C ILE A 187 18.55 -15.46 1.90
N LEU A 188 17.58 -15.74 1.02
CA LEU A 188 17.74 -15.70 -0.44
C LEU A 188 18.46 -14.40 -0.87
N PRO A 189 19.60 -14.47 -1.58
CA PRO A 189 20.41 -13.30 -1.90
C PRO A 189 19.63 -12.14 -2.52
N GLU A 190 18.70 -12.45 -3.43
CA GLU A 190 17.85 -11.49 -4.13
C GLU A 190 16.76 -10.86 -3.23
N LYS A 191 16.54 -11.39 -2.02
CA LYS A 191 15.52 -10.90 -1.06
C LYS A 191 16.11 -10.12 0.11
N ARG A 192 17.44 -10.08 0.27
CA ARG A 192 18.10 -9.41 1.40
C ARG A 192 17.74 -7.93 1.56
N TYR A 193 17.46 -7.24 0.46
CA TYR A 193 17.06 -5.82 0.49
C TYR A 193 15.78 -5.57 1.31
N LEU A 194 14.87 -6.56 1.41
CA LEU A 194 13.64 -6.48 2.20
C LEU A 194 13.89 -6.54 3.72
N TYR A 195 15.10 -6.90 4.14
CA TYR A 195 15.52 -6.98 5.53
C TYR A 195 16.38 -5.79 5.96
N LYS A 196 16.57 -4.77 5.10
CA LYS A 196 17.35 -3.59 5.46
C LYS A 196 16.62 -2.77 6.53
N LYS A 197 17.35 -2.26 7.54
CA LYS A 197 16.78 -1.30 8.51
C LYS A 197 16.47 0.01 7.82
N LEU A 198 15.37 0.62 8.24
CA LEU A 198 15.13 2.02 7.99
C LEU A 198 15.99 2.88 8.90
N ALA A 199 16.36 4.08 8.43
CA ALA A 199 17.00 5.06 9.27
C ALA A 199 16.01 5.66 10.28
N ASP A 200 16.50 6.25 11.38
CA ASP A 200 15.65 6.95 12.35
C ASP A 200 14.86 8.12 11.70
N THR A 201 15.40 8.72 10.63
CA THR A 201 14.72 9.78 9.83
C THR A 201 13.62 9.25 8.92
N GLU A 202 13.53 7.94 8.75
CA GLU A 202 12.54 7.22 7.93
C GLU A 202 11.49 6.49 8.80
N TRP A 203 11.62 6.58 10.13
CA TRP A 203 10.72 5.94 11.10
C TRP A 203 10.03 6.98 12.00
N LEU A 204 8.70 6.97 12.03
CA LEU A 204 7.89 7.92 12.80
C LEU A 204 7.36 7.36 14.14
N PHE A 205 7.52 6.06 14.39
CA PHE A 205 6.80 5.32 15.43
C PHE A 205 7.71 4.89 16.59
N HIS A 206 8.69 5.72 16.97
CA HIS A 206 9.63 5.42 18.07
C HIS A 206 8.98 5.34 19.45
N ASP A 207 7.76 5.86 19.57
CA ASP A 207 6.93 5.88 20.76
C ASP A 207 5.88 4.75 20.80
N VAL A 208 5.91 3.85 19.80
CA VAL A 208 5.08 2.65 19.74
C VAL A 208 5.98 1.45 20.04
N GLU A 209 5.57 0.59 20.97
CA GLU A 209 6.33 -0.61 21.33
C GLU A 209 6.48 -1.58 20.14
N TYR A 210 7.57 -2.35 20.14
CA TYR A 210 7.83 -3.33 19.10
C TYR A 210 6.78 -4.45 19.12
N ASP A 211 6.13 -4.67 17.97
CA ASP A 211 5.03 -5.62 17.85
C ASP A 211 5.42 -6.86 17.02
N TYR A 212 5.79 -7.93 17.70
CA TYR A 212 6.11 -9.23 17.09
C TYR A 212 4.97 -9.85 16.28
N THR A 213 3.73 -9.40 16.53
CA THR A 213 2.50 -9.94 15.93
C THR A 213 1.93 -9.04 14.84
N SER A 214 2.58 -7.90 14.56
CA SER A 214 2.18 -6.97 13.49
C SER A 214 2.01 -7.71 12.17
N ALA A 215 0.98 -7.34 11.41
CA ALA A 215 0.74 -7.95 10.10
C ALA A 215 1.89 -7.66 9.12
N SER A 216 2.67 -6.60 9.35
CA SER A 216 3.84 -6.26 8.54
C SER A 216 5.16 -6.84 9.07
N HIS A 217 5.11 -7.72 10.07
CA HIS A 217 6.28 -8.44 10.55
C HIS A 217 6.45 -9.76 9.78
N PHE A 218 7.61 -9.96 9.15
CA PHE A 218 7.92 -11.25 8.52
C PHE A 218 7.97 -12.39 9.52
N ASP A 219 7.50 -13.56 9.11
CA ASP A 219 7.63 -14.78 9.91
C ASP A 219 9.10 -15.26 9.99
N THR A 220 9.36 -16.21 10.88
CA THR A 220 10.68 -16.79 11.17
C THR A 220 11.42 -17.32 9.94
N HIS A 221 10.71 -17.83 8.93
CA HIS A 221 11.30 -18.55 7.78
C HIS A 221 11.09 -17.85 6.44
N ARG A 222 10.51 -16.64 6.44
CA ARG A 222 10.26 -15.86 5.24
C ARG A 222 11.56 -15.73 4.43
N HIS A 223 11.48 -15.96 3.11
CA HIS A 223 12.63 -15.92 2.18
C HIS A 223 13.82 -16.81 2.55
N SER A 224 13.60 -17.89 3.31
CA SER A 224 14.69 -18.83 3.65
C SER A 224 15.17 -19.58 2.42
N MET A 225 16.50 -19.59 2.20
CA MET A 225 17.13 -20.34 1.11
C MET A 225 17.46 -21.80 1.48
N ASN A 226 17.40 -22.15 2.77
CA ASN A 226 17.88 -23.42 3.29
C ASN A 226 16.95 -24.04 4.35
N GLY A 227 15.71 -23.52 4.46
CA GLY A 227 14.71 -23.94 5.45
C GLY A 227 15.04 -23.56 6.90
N ARG A 228 16.13 -22.82 7.15
CA ARG A 228 16.47 -22.32 8.49
C ARG A 228 15.91 -20.94 8.72
N ALA A 229 15.75 -20.55 9.99
CA ALA A 229 15.24 -19.25 10.38
C ALA A 229 16.04 -18.09 9.75
N THR A 230 15.33 -17.15 9.14
CA THR A 230 15.86 -15.87 8.65
C THR A 230 15.73 -14.77 9.71
N ILE A 231 14.76 -14.89 10.62
CA ILE A 231 14.57 -14.01 11.78
C ILE A 231 14.50 -14.87 13.04
N GLU A 232 15.32 -14.54 14.04
CA GLU A 232 15.28 -15.14 15.38
C GLU A 232 14.78 -14.10 16.39
N ALA A 233 13.72 -14.40 17.15
CA ALA A 233 13.26 -13.51 18.22
C ALA A 233 14.27 -13.50 19.39
N GLN A 234 14.49 -12.33 19.98
CA GLN A 234 15.30 -12.20 21.20
C GLN A 234 14.41 -12.24 22.45
N GLY A 235 14.85 -12.96 23.48
CA GLY A 235 14.15 -13.03 24.78
C GLY A 235 13.06 -14.10 24.87
N LYS A 236 12.08 -13.90 25.76
CA LYS A 236 11.06 -14.90 26.14
C LYS A 236 9.85 -14.98 25.17
N TYR A 237 9.84 -14.19 24.09
CA TYR A 237 8.70 -14.11 23.18
C TYR A 237 8.54 -15.33 22.26
N GLY A 238 9.48 -16.28 22.28
CA GLY A 238 9.36 -17.58 21.61
C GLY A 238 9.35 -17.48 20.07
N ASP A 239 9.10 -18.61 19.42
CA ASP A 239 9.21 -18.77 17.96
C ASP A 239 7.98 -18.24 17.17
N ASN A 240 6.96 -17.71 17.85
CA ASN A 240 5.70 -17.25 17.25
C ASN A 240 5.76 -15.77 16.89
N ILE A 241 6.59 -15.42 15.91
CA ILE A 241 6.70 -14.07 15.35
C ILE A 241 6.22 -14.05 13.90
N GLY A 242 5.56 -12.95 13.51
CA GLY A 242 5.05 -12.76 12.15
C GLY A 242 4.02 -13.80 11.70
N GLY A 243 3.61 -13.72 10.43
CA GLY A 243 2.72 -14.71 9.80
C GLY A 243 1.27 -14.69 10.30
N GLN A 244 0.87 -13.66 11.06
CA GLN A 244 -0.51 -13.51 11.51
C GLN A 244 -1.39 -12.88 10.43
N SER A 245 -2.64 -13.34 10.31
CA SER A 245 -3.57 -12.90 9.27
C SER A 245 -4.30 -11.58 9.57
N LYS A 246 -3.88 -10.81 10.58
CA LYS A 246 -4.68 -9.71 11.15
C LYS A 246 -3.83 -8.48 11.47
N ILE A 247 -4.37 -7.32 11.12
CA ILE A 247 -3.86 -6.00 11.54
C ILE A 247 -4.01 -5.86 13.06
N THR A 248 -2.93 -5.55 13.76
CA THR A 248 -2.93 -5.46 15.23
C THR A 248 -3.39 -4.09 15.74
N LYS A 249 -3.52 -3.96 17.07
CA LYS A 249 -3.81 -2.67 17.71
C LYS A 249 -2.72 -1.64 17.45
N SER A 250 -1.45 -2.05 17.53
CA SER A 250 -0.26 -1.22 17.24
C SER A 250 -0.26 -0.78 15.78
N ASP A 251 -0.63 -1.66 14.86
CA ASP A 251 -0.76 -1.30 13.44
C ASP A 251 -1.85 -0.22 13.23
N LEU A 252 -3.02 -0.39 13.84
CA LEU A 252 -4.09 0.63 13.82
C LEU A 252 -3.66 1.95 14.46
N GLU A 253 -2.89 1.91 15.55
CA GLU A 253 -2.33 3.09 16.20
C GLU A 253 -1.41 3.85 15.25
N LYS A 254 -0.48 3.16 14.57
CA LYS A 254 0.40 3.76 13.57
C LYS A 254 -0.37 4.42 12.43
N ILE A 255 -1.42 3.77 11.91
CA ILE A 255 -2.27 4.37 10.86
C ILE A 255 -2.95 5.64 11.38
N ARG A 256 -3.50 5.62 12.60
CA ARG A 256 -4.13 6.78 13.22
C ARG A 256 -3.13 7.91 13.46
N MET A 257 -1.91 7.59 13.89
CA MET A 257 -0.80 8.54 14.03
C MET A 257 -0.50 9.23 12.70
N LEU A 258 -0.58 8.54 11.56
CA LEU A 258 -0.35 9.13 10.25
C LEU A 258 -1.51 10.02 9.76
N TYR A 259 -2.77 9.57 9.91
CA TYR A 259 -3.90 10.17 9.15
C TYR A 259 -4.92 10.95 9.97
N ASN A 260 -5.06 10.71 11.28
CA ASN A 260 -6.15 11.31 12.06
C ASN A 260 -6.09 12.85 12.04
N TYR A 261 -4.91 13.43 12.22
CA TYR A 261 -4.74 14.88 12.21
C TYR A 261 -4.95 15.47 10.81
N ILE A 262 -4.33 14.87 9.79
CA ILE A 262 -4.44 15.30 8.39
C ILE A 262 -5.91 15.38 7.95
N VAL A 263 -6.68 14.33 8.19
CA VAL A 263 -8.10 14.25 7.81
C VAL A 263 -8.95 15.22 8.63
N LYS A 264 -8.73 15.32 9.95
CA LYS A 264 -9.47 16.27 10.82
C LYS A 264 -9.20 17.73 10.44
N LYS A 265 -7.96 18.07 10.09
CA LYS A 265 -7.58 19.42 9.63
C LYS A 265 -8.29 19.75 8.32
N LYS A 266 -8.26 18.83 7.35
CA LYS A 266 -8.90 19.02 6.04
C LYS A 266 -10.44 19.12 6.12
N THR A 267 -11.09 18.28 6.93
CA THR A 267 -12.56 18.34 7.09
C THR A 267 -13.06 19.64 7.72
N ARG A 268 -12.19 20.37 8.44
CA ARG A 268 -12.48 21.71 8.99
C ARG A 268 -12.20 22.84 8.01
N GLU A 269 -11.44 22.60 6.94
CA GLU A 269 -11.30 23.57 5.87
C GLU A 269 -12.67 23.77 5.23
N ILE A 270 -13.31 24.91 5.55
CA ILE A 270 -14.60 25.26 5.00
C ILE A 270 -14.42 25.33 3.49
N PRO A 271 -15.08 24.45 2.71
CA PRO A 271 -15.02 24.55 1.27
C PRO A 271 -15.53 25.94 0.89
N ASN A 272 -14.92 26.56 -0.12
CA ASN A 272 -15.28 27.91 -0.55
C ASN A 272 -16.63 27.92 -1.30
N CYS A 273 -17.68 27.36 -0.67
CA CYS A 273 -19.06 27.27 -1.14
C CYS A 273 -19.66 28.63 -1.43
N ASP A 274 -19.07 29.70 -0.91
CA ASP A 274 -19.38 31.09 -1.21
C ASP A 274 -19.21 31.42 -2.71
N LYS A 275 -18.38 30.65 -3.42
CA LYS A 275 -18.21 30.73 -4.89
C LYS A 275 -19.29 29.98 -5.67
N LEU A 276 -20.04 29.07 -5.04
CA LEU A 276 -21.01 28.19 -5.68
C LEU A 276 -22.46 28.49 -5.30
N PHE A 277 -22.69 29.08 -4.12
CA PHE A 277 -24.03 29.38 -3.61
C PHE A 277 -24.11 30.77 -2.98
N LYS A 278 -25.18 31.52 -3.28
CA LYS A 278 -25.50 32.77 -2.56
C LYS A 278 -26.04 32.43 -1.18
N LYS A 279 -25.42 32.99 -0.13
CA LYS A 279 -25.88 32.83 1.26
C LYS A 279 -27.28 33.42 1.43
N SER A 280 -28.16 32.68 2.11
CA SER A 280 -29.43 33.21 2.59
C SER A 280 -29.20 34.33 3.62
N PRO A 281 -30.08 35.36 3.70
CA PRO A 281 -30.04 36.37 4.76
C PRO A 281 -30.09 35.81 6.19
N LYS A 282 -30.48 34.53 6.36
CA LYS A 282 -30.52 33.81 7.64
C LYS A 282 -29.35 32.82 7.82
N TYR A 283 -28.29 32.91 7.01
CA TYR A 283 -27.13 32.03 7.14
C TYR A 283 -26.29 32.44 8.36
N TYR A 284 -26.48 31.73 9.47
CA TYR A 284 -25.60 31.79 10.62
C TYR A 284 -24.54 30.70 10.48
N LYS A 285 -23.25 31.05 10.57
CA LYS A 285 -22.18 30.06 10.72
C LYS A 285 -22.40 29.35 12.06
N ARG A 286 -23.02 28.17 12.04
CA ARG A 286 -22.89 27.23 13.16
C ARG A 286 -21.52 26.56 13.03
N LEU A 287 -20.50 27.30 13.44
CA LEU A 287 -19.19 26.74 13.72
C LEU A 287 -19.26 26.27 15.18
N ASP A 288 -19.81 25.07 15.41
CA ASP A 288 -19.41 24.32 16.61
C ASP A 288 -17.96 23.87 16.36
N VAL A 289 -17.04 24.82 16.51
CA VAL A 289 -15.61 24.53 16.58
C VAL A 289 -15.41 23.96 17.97
N GLY A 290 -15.66 22.67 18.11
CA GLY A 290 -14.98 21.91 19.15
C GLY A 290 -13.47 22.18 19.03
N ASP A 291 -12.76 22.10 20.16
CA ASP A 291 -11.33 22.42 20.26
C ASP A 291 -10.53 21.94 19.03
N GLU A 292 -9.59 22.78 18.56
CA GLU A 292 -8.63 22.37 17.54
C GLU A 292 -7.97 21.05 17.92
N PRO A 293 -7.94 20.04 17.02
CA PRO A 293 -7.29 18.78 17.34
C PRO A 293 -5.83 19.13 17.60
N LYS A 294 -5.35 18.87 18.82
CA LYS A 294 -3.94 19.09 19.13
C LYS A 294 -3.14 18.01 18.42
N PRO A 295 -2.11 18.32 17.62
CA PRO A 295 -1.32 17.29 16.96
C PRO A 295 -0.50 16.49 17.98
N ARG A 296 -0.23 15.22 17.63
CA ARG A 296 0.76 14.38 18.32
C ARG A 296 2.13 15.03 18.18
N LYS A 297 2.87 15.09 19.29
CA LYS A 297 4.28 15.49 19.26
C LYS A 297 5.08 14.36 18.60
N LYS A 298 5.92 14.70 17.62
CA LYS A 298 6.89 13.75 17.05
C LYS A 298 7.89 13.33 18.14
N SER A 299 8.35 12.08 18.09
CA SER A 299 9.32 11.56 19.06
C SER A 299 10.61 12.40 19.08
N ILE A 300 11.31 12.41 20.22
CA ILE A 300 12.59 13.12 20.34
C ILE A 300 13.62 12.52 19.36
N GLN A 301 13.63 11.21 19.13
CA GLN A 301 14.53 10.58 18.15
C GLN A 301 14.25 11.07 16.73
N THR A 302 12.98 11.13 16.32
CA THR A 302 12.59 11.66 15.01
C THR A 302 13.02 13.13 14.88
N LEU A 303 12.75 13.96 15.89
CA LEU A 303 13.10 15.38 15.88
C LEU A 303 14.61 15.62 15.88
N ALA A 304 15.37 14.87 16.68
CA ALA A 304 16.82 14.96 16.73
C ALA A 304 17.45 14.55 15.40
N SER A 305 16.88 13.54 14.74
CA SER A 305 17.37 13.05 13.45
C SER A 305 17.08 14.06 12.33
N ILE A 306 15.88 14.67 12.32
CA ILE A 306 15.55 15.78 11.41
C ILE A 306 16.47 16.98 11.65
N GLY A 307 16.74 17.33 12.92
CA GLY A 307 17.66 18.42 13.28
C GLY A 307 19.08 18.19 12.78
N LYS A 308 19.60 16.96 12.88
CA LYS A 308 20.91 16.57 12.33
C LYS A 308 20.93 16.63 10.80
N GLU A 309 19.87 16.18 10.15
CA GLU A 309 19.73 16.24 8.68
C GLU A 309 19.72 17.70 8.19
N GLN A 310 18.96 18.59 8.84
CA GLN A 310 18.96 20.03 8.53
C GLN A 310 20.32 20.69 8.80
N GLN A 311 21.00 20.34 9.88
CA GLN A 311 22.37 20.83 10.17
C GLN A 311 23.38 20.35 9.12
N TYR A 312 23.25 19.12 8.62
CA TYR A 312 24.08 18.60 7.53
C TYR A 312 23.86 19.41 6.24
N TYR A 313 22.61 19.58 5.80
CA TYR A 313 22.30 20.39 4.61
C TYR A 313 22.71 21.86 4.77
N HIS A 314 22.58 22.42 5.97
CA HIS A 314 23.01 23.79 6.25
C HIS A 314 24.54 23.94 6.38
N ALA A 315 25.26 22.90 6.81
CA ALA A 315 26.72 22.86 6.82
C ALA A 315 27.27 22.75 5.38
N VAL A 316 26.67 21.88 4.56
CA VAL A 316 26.99 21.77 3.12
C VAL A 316 26.67 23.07 2.39
N GLY A 317 25.56 23.75 2.73
CA GLY A 317 25.21 25.06 2.18
C GLY A 317 26.10 26.23 2.64
N LYS A 318 26.87 26.08 3.72
CA LYS A 318 27.83 27.09 4.20
C LYS A 318 29.26 26.87 3.73
N SER A 319 29.58 25.70 3.15
CA SER A 319 30.94 25.35 2.69
C SER A 319 31.08 25.27 1.16
N GLY A 320 30.22 25.93 0.38
CA GLY A 320 30.16 25.76 -1.07
C GLY A 320 30.10 27.05 -1.89
N GLY A 321 31.12 27.91 -1.74
CA GLY A 321 31.52 28.86 -2.79
C GLY A 321 32.66 28.24 -3.61
N ALA A 322 32.39 27.11 -4.26
CA ALA A 322 33.24 26.47 -5.25
C ALA A 322 32.37 25.48 -6.04
N ASP A 323 32.44 25.54 -7.36
CA ASP A 323 31.70 24.69 -8.30
C ASP A 323 31.70 23.22 -7.86
N PHE A 324 30.50 22.67 -7.64
CA PHE A 324 30.29 21.24 -7.53
C PHE A 324 29.24 20.81 -8.55
N GLN A 325 29.71 20.10 -9.58
CA GLN A 325 28.88 19.20 -10.38
C GLN A 325 28.23 18.15 -9.48
N GLU A 326 26.96 17.84 -9.76
CA GLU A 326 26.25 16.71 -9.16
C GLU A 326 27.10 15.44 -9.24
N PRO A 327 27.15 14.59 -8.19
CA PRO A 327 27.78 13.29 -8.29
C PRO A 327 26.93 12.40 -9.20
N ILE A 328 27.33 12.32 -10.46
CA ILE A 328 27.04 11.21 -11.35
C ILE A 328 27.63 9.97 -10.67
N LEU A 329 26.79 9.06 -10.20
CA LEU A 329 27.21 7.70 -9.88
C LEU A 329 27.68 7.08 -11.20
N SER A 330 28.99 7.14 -11.44
CA SER A 330 29.63 6.61 -12.63
C SER A 330 29.53 5.10 -12.66
N SER A 331 29.23 4.61 -13.85
CA SER A 331 28.98 3.25 -14.29
C SER A 331 30.26 2.40 -14.39
N GLU A 332 31.07 2.38 -13.33
CA GLU A 332 32.41 1.78 -13.36
C GLU A 332 32.52 0.45 -12.61
N LEU A 333 31.46 -0.36 -12.68
CA LEU A 333 31.48 -1.79 -12.34
C LEU A 333 30.80 -2.69 -13.40
N THR A 334 30.33 -2.13 -14.53
CA THR A 334 29.67 -2.88 -15.62
C THR A 334 30.51 -2.98 -16.89
N ARG A 335 31.84 -2.97 -16.78
CA ARG A 335 32.71 -3.10 -17.98
C ARG A 335 34.03 -3.83 -17.73
N ARG A 336 33.97 -5.02 -17.10
CA ARG A 336 35.16 -5.88 -17.00
C ARG A 336 34.91 -7.39 -16.91
N LEU A 337 33.93 -7.92 -17.64
CA LEU A 337 33.77 -9.38 -17.83
C LEU A 337 33.31 -9.75 -19.26
N LEU A 338 33.94 -9.15 -20.26
CA LEU A 338 33.91 -9.67 -21.63
C LEU A 338 35.33 -9.57 -22.17
N LEU A 339 36.08 -10.67 -22.05
CA LEU A 339 36.92 -11.30 -23.08
C LEU A 339 37.81 -12.38 -22.40
N ASP A 340 37.84 -13.53 -23.05
CA ASP A 340 38.73 -14.69 -22.94
C ASP A 340 38.41 -15.79 -21.90
N GLY A 341 38.05 -16.97 -22.43
CA GLY A 341 38.53 -18.25 -21.92
C GLY A 341 37.48 -19.36 -21.70
N ASP A 342 37.11 -20.04 -22.78
CA ASP A 342 36.77 -21.47 -22.91
C ASP A 342 36.79 -22.36 -21.64
N ASP A 343 35.67 -22.99 -21.28
CA ASP A 343 35.37 -24.40 -21.62
C ASP A 343 34.17 -25.00 -20.84
N GLU A 344 33.29 -25.65 -21.61
CA GLU A 344 32.34 -26.73 -21.33
C GLU A 344 31.59 -26.86 -19.97
N ASN A 345 30.28 -26.57 -19.99
CA ASN A 345 29.25 -27.62 -19.84
C ASN A 345 27.83 -27.11 -20.15
N ARG A 346 27.20 -27.79 -21.12
CA ARG A 346 25.85 -27.54 -21.65
C ARG A 346 24.77 -28.14 -20.74
N TYR A 347 23.72 -27.37 -20.45
CA TYR A 347 22.34 -27.88 -20.45
C TYR A 347 21.41 -26.81 -21.04
N SER A 348 20.56 -27.26 -21.98
CA SER A 348 19.85 -26.47 -22.99
C SER A 348 18.58 -25.79 -22.45
N ILE A 349 18.31 -24.57 -22.92
CA ILE A 349 16.96 -23.97 -22.94
C ILE A 349 16.71 -23.57 -24.39
N ASN A 350 15.62 -24.05 -24.98
CA ASN A 350 15.22 -23.77 -26.36
C ASN A 350 14.71 -22.32 -26.47
N GLU A 351 15.30 -21.54 -27.38
CA GLU A 351 14.78 -20.26 -27.86
C GLU A 351 13.90 -20.50 -29.10
N GLU A 352 12.68 -19.95 -29.13
CA GLU A 352 11.91 -19.76 -30.37
C GLU A 352 12.10 -18.33 -30.91
N PRO A 353 12.05 -18.11 -32.24
CA PRO A 353 12.45 -16.85 -32.86
C PRO A 353 11.38 -15.76 -32.73
N GLY A 354 11.79 -14.56 -32.29
CA GLY A 354 10.96 -13.36 -32.26
C GLY A 354 10.70 -12.78 -33.66
N PHE A 355 9.51 -12.20 -33.84
CA PHE A 355 9.13 -11.45 -35.05
C PHE A 355 9.66 -10.00 -34.99
N ASP A 356 10.33 -9.55 -36.04
CA ASP A 356 10.76 -8.15 -36.21
C ASP A 356 9.61 -7.28 -36.75
N LEU A 357 9.19 -6.28 -35.97
CA LEU A 357 8.19 -5.28 -36.37
C LEU A 357 8.86 -4.03 -36.95
N THR A 358 8.19 -3.41 -37.92
CA THR A 358 8.72 -2.25 -38.67
C THR A 358 8.53 -0.91 -37.92
N PRO A 359 9.33 0.13 -38.22
CA PRO A 359 9.26 1.43 -37.54
C PRO A 359 7.90 2.15 -37.65
N GLU A 360 7.10 1.81 -38.66
CA GLU A 360 5.76 2.38 -38.89
C GLU A 360 4.70 1.75 -37.97
N GLU A 361 4.88 0.49 -37.56
CA GLU A 361 4.02 -0.22 -36.61
C GLU A 361 4.23 0.28 -35.17
N ILE A 362 5.48 0.62 -34.81
CA ILE A 362 5.86 1.19 -33.51
C ILE A 362 5.16 2.53 -33.24
N LYS A 363 4.94 3.34 -34.29
CA LYS A 363 4.35 4.68 -34.16
C LYS A 363 2.84 4.67 -33.90
N LYS A 364 2.15 3.57 -34.20
CA LYS A 364 0.70 3.45 -34.05
C LYS A 364 0.25 3.14 -32.61
N PHE A 365 1.15 2.62 -31.77
CA PHE A 365 0.84 2.13 -30.42
C PHE A 365 1.32 3.02 -29.26
N LYS A 366 1.94 4.19 -29.51
CA LYS A 366 2.43 5.14 -28.48
C LYS A 366 3.12 4.46 -27.27
N LEU A 367 4.12 3.62 -27.56
CA LEU A 367 4.92 2.91 -26.54
C LEU A 367 5.98 3.83 -25.90
N TRP A 368 6.30 3.62 -24.62
CA TRP A 368 7.38 4.31 -23.89
C TRP A 368 8.78 3.76 -24.28
N PRO A 369 9.87 4.54 -24.10
CA PRO A 369 11.21 4.18 -24.57
C PRO A 369 11.91 3.05 -23.78
N ASP A 370 11.38 2.62 -22.63
CA ASP A 370 12.14 1.82 -21.65
C ASP A 370 11.63 0.37 -21.45
N GLY A 371 11.14 -0.28 -22.51
CA GLY A 371 11.26 -1.75 -22.63
C GLY A 371 10.60 -2.65 -21.58
N ILE A 372 9.51 -2.24 -20.93
CA ILE A 372 8.71 -3.13 -20.07
C ILE A 372 7.34 -3.38 -20.73
N ILE A 373 7.14 -4.60 -21.24
CA ILE A 373 5.87 -5.07 -21.82
C ILE A 373 4.99 -5.69 -20.73
N PRO A 374 3.76 -5.21 -20.48
CA PRO A 374 2.69 -6.04 -19.94
C PRO A 374 1.97 -6.71 -21.12
N TYR A 375 2.19 -8.01 -21.32
CA TYR A 375 1.47 -8.77 -22.34
C TYR A 375 -0.04 -8.81 -22.00
N TYR A 376 -0.83 -8.17 -22.86
CA TYR A 376 -2.23 -8.49 -23.10
C TYR A 376 -2.26 -9.48 -24.28
N ILE A 377 -2.81 -10.67 -24.07
CA ILE A 377 -3.28 -11.52 -25.16
C ILE A 377 -4.74 -11.81 -24.87
N ASP A 378 -5.63 -11.18 -25.64
CA ASP A 378 -7.00 -11.62 -25.81
C ASP A 378 -6.96 -12.92 -26.62
N VAL A 379 -7.31 -14.04 -25.98
CA VAL A 379 -7.61 -15.28 -26.70
C VAL A 379 -9.05 -15.16 -27.20
N VAL A 380 -9.21 -14.56 -28.38
CA VAL A 380 -10.43 -14.72 -29.18
C VAL A 380 -10.32 -16.07 -29.87
N SER A 381 -11.21 -16.98 -29.48
CA SER A 381 -11.49 -18.23 -30.17
C SER A 381 -11.86 -17.97 -31.64
N PHE A 382 -11.16 -18.62 -32.57
CA PHE A 382 -11.72 -18.91 -33.90
C PHE A 382 -11.37 -20.35 -34.28
N SER A 383 -12.43 -21.14 -34.46
CA SER A 383 -12.47 -22.33 -35.31
C SER A 383 -12.35 -21.96 -36.78
#